data_AF-A0A6P5AHP4-F1
#
_entry.id   AF-A0A6P5AHP4-F1
#
_cell.length_a   1.000
_cell.length_b   1.000
_cell.length_c   1.000
_cell.angle_alpha   90.00
_cell.angle_beta   90.00
_cell.angle_gamma   90.00
#
_symmetry.space_group_name_H-M   'P 1'
#
loop_
_entity.id
_entity.type
_entity.pdbx_description
1 polymer ?
#
loop_
_entity_poly.entity_id
_entity_poly.type
_entity_poly.pdbx_seq_one_letter_code
_entity_poly.pdbx_strand_id
1 'polypeptide(L)'
;MSRQANIDEEVNGRISKASSAFGRLRRNVWDRRGIKLSTKLKVYQAVVITTLLYACETWTVYRRHAKQLNHFHTTCLRRLLKIHWQDHTPDTEVLSRANMPSIHTLIEKAQARWAGHVRRMNDSRIPKMLLYGELAEGKRLAGRPKLRFKDSLKATLKSLSIPVENWEDAATDRHQWRRLVHQGAELAERRRISLAVSKREARKAREKNPSLQPLPEHKCDVCGRCFRARIGLVSHTRTHKD
;
A
#
# COMPACT_ATOMS: atom_id res chain seq x y z
N MET A 1 -15.73 -9.12 -19.31
CA MET A 1 -15.04 -7.99 -18.63
C MET A 1 -16.02 -7.36 -17.66
N SER A 2 -15.61 -7.03 -16.42
CA SER A 2 -16.53 -6.46 -15.42
C SER A 2 -17.14 -5.16 -15.93
N ARG A 3 -18.47 -5.01 -15.82
CA ARG A 3 -19.21 -3.79 -16.18
C ARG A 3 -18.93 -2.63 -15.23
N GLN A 4 -18.26 -2.87 -14.11
CA GLN A 4 -17.87 -1.88 -13.13
C GLN A 4 -16.35 -1.80 -13.06
N ALA A 5 -15.79 -0.60 -13.23
CA ALA A 5 -14.35 -0.33 -13.04
C ALA A 5 -13.96 -0.37 -11.54
N ASN A 6 -14.27 -1.47 -10.86
CA ASN A 6 -13.99 -1.70 -9.45
C ASN A 6 -13.12 -2.96 -9.31
N ILE A 7 -12.08 -2.85 -8.47
CA ILE A 7 -11.11 -3.94 -8.24
C ILE A 7 -11.47 -4.80 -7.01
N ASP A 8 -12.59 -4.51 -6.33
CA ASP A 8 -13.01 -5.20 -5.11
C ASP A 8 -13.09 -6.73 -5.29
N GLU A 9 -13.78 -7.20 -6.33
CA GLU A 9 -13.93 -8.63 -6.64
C GLU A 9 -12.59 -9.30 -6.95
N GLU A 10 -11.73 -8.63 -7.72
CA GLU A 10 -10.40 -9.15 -8.08
C GLU A 10 -9.52 -9.28 -6.83
N VAL A 11 -9.48 -8.26 -5.96
CA VAL A 11 -8.72 -8.30 -4.70
C VAL A 11 -9.22 -9.41 -3.79
N ASN A 12 -10.53 -9.55 -3.63
CA ASN A 12 -11.14 -10.63 -2.83
C ASN A 12 -10.85 -12.01 -3.43
N GLY A 13 -10.96 -12.16 -4.75
CA GLY A 13 -10.64 -13.40 -5.45
C GLY A 13 -9.18 -13.81 -5.29
N ARG A 14 -8.25 -12.84 -5.32
CA ARG A 14 -6.81 -13.07 -5.11
C ARG A 14 -6.50 -13.47 -3.68
N ILE A 15 -7.13 -12.83 -2.70
CA ILE A 15 -7.02 -13.21 -1.29
C ILE A 15 -7.55 -14.64 -1.08
N SER A 16 -8.70 -14.98 -1.66
CA SER A 16 -9.28 -16.33 -1.56
C SER A 16 -8.35 -17.40 -2.15
N LYS A 17 -7.79 -17.16 -3.35
CA LYS A 17 -6.83 -18.07 -4.00
C LYS A 17 -5.54 -18.20 -3.20
N ALA A 18 -4.97 -17.08 -2.75
CA ALA A 18 -3.75 -17.07 -1.94
C ALA A 18 -3.96 -17.75 -0.58
N SER A 19 -5.12 -17.53 0.04
CA SER A 19 -5.52 -18.21 1.30
C SER A 19 -5.62 -19.72 1.10
N SER A 20 -6.24 -20.16 0.00
CA SER A 20 -6.34 -21.58 -0.35
C SER A 20 -4.95 -22.20 -0.59
N ALA A 21 -4.08 -21.51 -1.32
CA ALA A 21 -2.70 -21.96 -1.55
C ALA A 21 -1.91 -22.05 -0.23
N PHE A 22 -2.04 -21.04 0.64
CA PHE A 22 -1.45 -21.05 1.97
C PHE A 22 -1.98 -22.21 2.82
N GLY A 23 -3.29 -22.46 2.81
CA GLY A 23 -3.91 -23.55 3.57
C GLY A 23 -3.44 -24.94 3.13
N ARG A 24 -3.33 -25.17 1.81
CA ARG A 24 -2.86 -26.46 1.24
C ARG A 24 -1.43 -26.82 1.66
N LEU A 25 -0.57 -25.81 1.81
CA LEU A 25 0.82 -25.99 2.22
C LEU A 25 1.02 -26.18 3.74
N ARG A 26 -0.06 -26.12 4.54
CA ARG A 26 0.01 -26.16 6.00
C ARG A 26 0.65 -27.41 6.57
N ARG A 27 0.11 -28.59 6.25
CA ARG A 27 0.61 -29.86 6.81
C ARG A 27 2.02 -30.19 6.31
N ASN A 28 2.28 -29.93 5.03
CA ASN A 28 3.49 -30.41 4.36
C ASN A 28 4.68 -29.45 4.49
N VAL A 29 4.43 -28.14 4.61
CA VAL A 29 5.47 -27.10 4.63
C VAL A 29 5.46 -26.30 5.93
N TRP A 30 4.33 -25.71 6.32
CA TRP A 30 4.30 -24.74 7.44
C TRP A 30 4.49 -25.40 8.80
N ASP A 31 3.81 -26.52 9.06
CA ASP A 31 3.83 -27.19 10.37
C ASP A 31 4.92 -28.28 10.47
N ARG A 32 5.59 -28.60 9.36
CA ARG A 32 6.70 -29.57 9.34
C ARG A 32 7.93 -29.00 10.07
N ARG A 33 8.42 -29.73 11.08
CA ARG A 33 9.57 -29.33 11.92
C ARG A 33 10.92 -29.41 11.18
N GLY A 34 11.07 -30.36 10.27
CA GLY A 34 12.33 -30.55 9.52
C GLY A 34 12.64 -29.50 8.44
N ILE A 35 11.75 -28.52 8.22
CA ILE A 35 11.96 -27.48 7.21
C ILE A 35 12.40 -26.18 7.90
N LYS A 36 13.55 -25.65 7.47
CA LYS A 36 14.07 -24.35 7.95
C LYS A 36 13.10 -23.21 7.62
N LEU A 37 13.01 -22.22 8.53
CA LEU A 37 12.16 -21.05 8.34
C LEU A 37 12.48 -20.28 7.05
N SER A 38 13.75 -20.14 6.70
CA SER A 38 14.17 -19.49 5.45
C SER A 38 13.58 -20.16 4.21
N THR A 39 13.53 -21.49 4.19
CA THR A 39 12.88 -22.25 3.11
C THR A 39 11.37 -22.02 3.10
N LYS A 40 10.71 -22.00 4.27
CA LYS A 40 9.27 -21.68 4.36
C LYS A 40 8.96 -20.29 3.80
N LEU A 41 9.79 -19.29 4.11
CA LEU A 41 9.64 -17.92 3.60
C LEU A 41 9.84 -17.86 2.08
N LYS A 42 10.81 -18.58 1.53
CA LYS A 42 10.99 -18.69 0.06
C LYS A 42 9.79 -19.34 -0.62
N VAL A 43 9.23 -20.42 -0.07
CA VAL A 43 8.01 -21.06 -0.59
C VAL A 43 6.82 -20.12 -0.50
N TYR A 44 6.67 -19.40 0.61
CA TYR A 44 5.63 -18.40 0.79
C TYR A 44 5.71 -17.29 -0.28
N GLN A 45 6.91 -16.77 -0.52
CA GLN A 45 7.14 -15.76 -1.56
C GLN A 45 6.84 -16.31 -2.96
N ALA A 46 7.27 -17.54 -3.25
CA ALA A 46 7.13 -18.14 -4.57
C ALA A 46 5.68 -18.54 -4.93
N VAL A 47 4.88 -18.95 -3.95
CA VAL A 47 3.53 -19.47 -4.18
C VAL A 47 2.44 -18.50 -3.73
N VAL A 48 2.52 -18.00 -2.50
CA VAL A 48 1.42 -17.24 -1.89
C VAL A 48 1.46 -15.78 -2.32
N ILE A 49 2.64 -15.15 -2.30
CA ILE A 49 2.79 -13.75 -2.74
C ILE A 49 2.53 -13.60 -4.24
N THR A 50 3.06 -14.51 -5.06
CA THR A 50 2.80 -14.51 -6.52
C THR A 50 1.31 -14.69 -6.82
N THR A 51 0.62 -15.59 -6.11
CA THR A 51 -0.84 -15.76 -6.26
C THR A 51 -1.61 -14.53 -5.82
N LEU A 52 -1.23 -13.91 -4.70
CA LEU A 52 -1.89 -12.73 -4.14
C LEU A 52 -1.72 -11.49 -5.03
N LEU A 53 -0.53 -11.31 -5.60
CA LEU A 53 -0.15 -10.12 -6.37
C LEU A 53 -0.21 -10.35 -7.88
N TYR A 54 -0.79 -11.46 -8.33
CA TYR A 54 -0.97 -11.70 -9.75
C TYR A 54 -1.77 -10.57 -10.38
N ALA A 55 -1.24 -9.99 -11.47
CA ALA A 55 -1.80 -8.85 -12.19
C ALA A 55 -1.92 -7.53 -11.38
N CYS A 56 -1.31 -7.43 -10.20
CA CYS A 56 -1.38 -6.20 -9.39
C CYS A 56 -0.75 -4.97 -10.07
N GLU A 57 0.13 -5.20 -11.04
CA GLU A 57 0.80 -4.20 -11.85
C GLU A 57 -0.13 -3.31 -12.68
N THR A 58 -1.37 -3.76 -12.96
CA THR A 58 -2.38 -2.98 -13.70
C THR A 58 -3.52 -2.48 -12.82
N TRP A 59 -3.53 -2.81 -11.53
CA TRP A 59 -4.61 -2.43 -10.62
C TRP A 59 -4.56 -0.94 -10.24
N THR A 60 -5.72 -0.29 -10.24
CA THR A 60 -5.91 1.03 -9.61
C THR A 60 -6.17 0.88 -8.12
N VAL A 61 -5.09 0.61 -7.36
CA VAL A 61 -5.17 0.24 -5.94
C VAL A 61 -5.55 1.43 -5.05
N TYR A 62 -6.77 1.42 -4.51
CA TYR A 62 -7.16 2.31 -3.43
C TYR A 62 -6.54 1.90 -2.09
N ARG A 63 -6.44 2.86 -1.16
CA ARG A 63 -5.88 2.64 0.19
C ARG A 63 -6.55 1.49 0.94
N ARG A 64 -7.86 1.27 0.75
CA ARG A 64 -8.60 0.17 1.37
C ARG A 64 -8.12 -1.21 0.89
N HIS A 65 -7.85 -1.36 -0.41
CA HIS A 65 -7.34 -2.61 -0.99
C HIS A 65 -5.93 -2.90 -0.53
N ALA A 66 -5.05 -1.89 -0.55
CA ALA A 66 -3.68 -2.05 -0.07
C ALA A 66 -3.65 -2.47 1.41
N LYS A 67 -4.51 -1.88 2.26
CA LYS A 67 -4.66 -2.30 3.67
C LYS A 67 -5.13 -3.74 3.80
N GLN A 68 -6.12 -4.15 3.01
CA GLN A 68 -6.68 -5.51 3.05
C GLN A 68 -5.63 -6.55 2.65
N LEU A 69 -4.90 -6.30 1.54
CA LEU A 69 -3.81 -7.17 1.09
C LEU A 69 -2.66 -7.21 2.10
N ASN A 70 -2.31 -6.07 2.69
CA ASN A 70 -1.27 -5.99 3.72
C ASN A 70 -1.67 -6.78 4.98
N HIS A 71 -2.93 -6.69 5.41
CA HIS A 71 -3.43 -7.45 6.55
C HIS A 71 -3.37 -8.96 6.30
N PHE A 72 -3.74 -9.43 5.11
CA PHE A 72 -3.59 -10.84 4.74
C PHE A 72 -2.12 -11.28 4.78
N HIS A 73 -1.22 -10.46 4.21
CA HIS A 73 0.21 -10.73 4.20
C HIS A 73 0.81 -10.83 5.60
N THR A 74 0.58 -9.83 6.47
CA THR A 74 1.11 -9.83 7.84
C THR A 74 0.51 -10.94 8.69
N THR A 75 -0.76 -11.29 8.49
CA THR A 75 -1.40 -12.43 9.17
C THR A 75 -0.74 -13.76 8.78
N CYS A 76 -0.47 -13.97 7.49
CA CYS A 76 0.25 -15.17 7.03
C CYS A 76 1.65 -15.23 7.64
N LEU A 77 2.38 -14.11 7.67
CA LEU A 77 3.72 -14.06 8.23
C LEU A 77 3.75 -14.33 9.73
N ARG A 78 2.83 -13.75 10.50
CA ARG A 78 2.70 -14.03 11.94
C ARG A 78 2.49 -15.53 12.19
N ARG A 79 1.66 -16.19 11.37
CA ARG A 79 1.47 -17.66 11.46
C ARG A 79 2.72 -18.46 11.12
N LEU A 80 3.50 -18.04 10.11
CA LEU A 80 4.76 -18.71 9.75
C LEU A 80 5.83 -18.54 10.83
N LEU A 81 5.94 -17.33 11.39
CA LEU A 81 6.90 -16.98 12.43
C LEU A 81 6.46 -17.40 13.83
N LYS A 82 5.26 -17.97 13.98
CA LYS A 82 4.65 -18.37 15.26
C LYS A 82 4.58 -17.20 16.27
N ILE A 83 4.27 -16.01 15.76
CA ILE A 83 4.08 -14.80 16.58
C ILE A 83 2.64 -14.77 17.08
N HIS A 84 2.47 -14.70 18.39
CA HIS A 84 1.19 -14.63 19.07
C HIS A 84 0.78 -13.18 19.34
N TRP A 85 -0.49 -12.97 19.68
CA TRP A 85 -1.02 -11.63 19.97
C TRP A 85 -0.40 -11.05 21.27
N GLN A 86 -0.05 -11.92 22.23
CA GLN A 86 0.59 -11.58 23.51
C GLN A 86 1.98 -10.95 23.32
N ASP A 87 2.66 -11.24 22.22
CA ASP A 87 4.00 -10.72 21.93
C ASP A 87 3.98 -9.22 21.61
N HIS A 88 2.80 -8.61 21.40
CA HIS A 88 2.60 -7.20 21.04
C HIS A 88 3.51 -6.69 19.91
N THR A 89 3.96 -7.60 19.04
CA THR A 89 4.95 -7.35 17.98
C THR A 89 4.32 -6.49 16.90
N PRO A 90 4.90 -5.32 16.53
CA PRO A 90 4.43 -4.50 15.42
C PRO A 90 4.61 -5.19 14.07
N ASP A 91 3.78 -4.82 13.08
CA ASP A 91 3.90 -5.32 11.72
C ASP A 91 5.26 -5.03 11.07
N THR A 92 5.89 -3.89 11.41
CA THR A 92 7.25 -3.54 10.95
C THR A 92 8.29 -4.56 11.39
N GLU A 93 8.16 -5.09 12.61
CA GLU A 93 9.07 -6.09 13.15
C GLU A 93 8.77 -7.47 12.56
N VAL A 94 7.50 -7.81 12.32
CA VAL A 94 7.13 -9.04 11.59
C VAL A 94 7.79 -9.09 10.21
N LEU A 95 7.72 -7.98 9.46
CA LEU A 95 8.34 -7.85 8.14
C LEU A 95 9.86 -7.94 8.21
N SER A 96 10.47 -7.26 9.20
CA SER A 96 11.91 -7.31 9.45
C SER A 96 12.42 -8.74 9.74
N ARG A 97 11.75 -9.45 10.66
CA ARG A 97 12.08 -10.86 10.99
C ARG A 97 11.93 -11.80 9.79
N ALA A 98 10.96 -11.54 8.91
CA ALA A 98 10.76 -12.30 7.68
C ALA A 98 11.73 -11.90 6.55
N ASN A 99 12.50 -10.83 6.71
CA ASN A 99 13.28 -10.18 5.66
C ASN A 99 12.47 -9.97 4.38
N MET A 100 11.23 -9.47 4.52
CA MET A 100 10.34 -9.23 3.39
C MET A 100 9.79 -7.81 3.40
N PRO A 101 9.65 -7.19 2.21
CA PRO A 101 9.06 -5.87 2.09
C PRO A 101 7.56 -5.92 2.32
N SER A 102 6.97 -4.80 2.72
CA SER A 102 5.53 -4.64 2.78
C SER A 102 4.84 -4.85 1.42
N ILE A 103 3.55 -5.21 1.45
CA ILE A 103 2.73 -5.34 0.23
C ILE A 103 2.70 -4.03 -0.58
N HIS A 104 2.75 -2.89 0.11
CA HIS A 104 2.82 -1.58 -0.54
C HIS A 104 4.02 -1.48 -1.47
N THR A 105 5.23 -1.82 -0.98
CA THR A 105 6.45 -1.83 -1.81
C THR A 105 6.37 -2.83 -2.95
N LEU A 106 5.79 -4.01 -2.72
CA LEU A 106 5.68 -5.03 -3.76
C LEU A 106 4.78 -4.57 -4.92
N ILE A 107 3.64 -3.95 -4.60
CA ILE A 107 2.72 -3.40 -5.61
C ILE A 107 3.37 -2.23 -6.34
N GLU A 108 3.95 -1.27 -5.61
CA GLU A 108 4.64 -0.10 -6.17
C GLU A 108 5.77 -0.53 -7.13
N LYS A 109 6.56 -1.53 -6.73
CA LYS A 109 7.62 -2.11 -7.57
C LYS A 109 7.07 -2.79 -8.81
N ALA A 110 5.96 -3.54 -8.70
CA ALA A 110 5.33 -4.21 -9.84
C ALA A 110 4.78 -3.19 -10.85
N GLN A 111 4.06 -2.16 -10.36
CA GLN A 111 3.54 -1.07 -11.19
C GLN A 111 4.65 -0.28 -11.89
N ALA A 112 5.73 0.07 -11.19
CA ALA A 112 6.86 0.77 -11.80
C ALA A 112 7.60 -0.10 -12.84
N ARG A 113 7.76 -1.40 -12.58
CA ARG A 113 8.32 -2.34 -13.57
C ARG A 113 7.46 -2.42 -14.83
N TRP A 114 6.15 -2.51 -14.67
CA TRP A 114 5.20 -2.54 -15.78
C TRP A 114 5.19 -1.22 -16.56
N ALA A 115 5.17 -0.08 -15.88
CA ALA A 115 5.22 1.24 -16.53
C ALA A 115 6.47 1.41 -17.40
N GLY A 116 7.65 1.05 -16.87
CA GLY A 116 8.86 1.08 -17.68
C GLY A 116 8.84 0.08 -18.84
N HIS A 117 8.19 -1.07 -18.68
CA HIS A 117 7.99 -2.00 -19.80
C HIS A 117 7.10 -1.40 -20.89
N VAL A 118 5.98 -0.79 -20.52
CA VAL A 118 5.05 -0.13 -21.45
C VAL A 118 5.73 1.01 -22.18
N ARG A 119 6.56 1.84 -21.51
CA ARG A 119 7.31 2.93 -22.15
C ARG A 119 8.22 2.44 -23.28
N ARG A 120 8.83 1.27 -23.11
CA ARG A 120 9.74 0.63 -24.09
C ARG A 120 9.03 -0.22 -25.15
N MET A 121 7.71 -0.41 -25.05
CA MET A 121 6.95 -1.08 -26.11
C MET A 121 6.79 -0.18 -27.34
N ASN A 122 6.48 -0.78 -28.49
CA ASN A 122 6.09 -0.05 -29.70
C ASN A 122 4.77 0.72 -29.50
N ASP A 123 4.64 1.87 -30.16
CA ASP A 123 3.47 2.76 -30.02
C ASP A 123 2.18 2.15 -30.55
N SER A 124 2.26 1.20 -31.47
CA SER A 124 1.10 0.44 -31.98
C SER A 124 0.49 -0.54 -30.97
N ARG A 125 1.13 -0.75 -29.81
CA ARG A 125 0.64 -1.70 -28.80
C ARG A 125 -0.45 -1.06 -27.95
N ILE A 126 -1.59 -1.75 -27.84
CA ILE A 126 -2.76 -1.32 -27.05
C ILE A 126 -2.39 -0.82 -25.63
N PRO A 127 -1.53 -1.48 -24.83
CA PRO A 127 -1.19 -0.99 -23.49
C PRO A 127 -0.51 0.38 -23.51
N LYS A 128 0.34 0.65 -24.51
CA LYS A 128 1.02 1.94 -24.67
C LYS A 128 0.03 2.99 -25.16
N MET A 129 -0.77 2.67 -26.18
CA MET A 129 -1.86 3.54 -26.64
C MET A 129 -2.83 3.88 -25.52
N LEU A 130 -3.20 2.94 -24.64
CA LEU A 130 -4.09 3.19 -23.52
C LEU A 130 -3.44 4.02 -22.42
N LEU A 131 -2.14 3.81 -22.17
CA LEU A 131 -1.40 4.60 -21.20
C LEU A 131 -1.23 6.04 -21.67
N TYR A 132 -0.94 6.30 -22.95
CA TYR A 132 -0.71 7.65 -23.47
C TYR A 132 -1.95 8.33 -24.04
N GLY A 133 -2.94 7.54 -24.46
CA GLY A 133 -4.15 8.01 -25.09
C GLY A 133 -4.97 8.92 -24.20
N GLU A 134 -5.51 9.96 -24.82
CA GLU A 134 -6.45 10.90 -24.23
C GLU A 134 -7.78 10.78 -24.97
N LEU A 135 -8.90 10.96 -24.25
CA LEU A 135 -10.20 10.96 -24.91
C LEU A 135 -10.34 12.27 -25.69
N ALA A 136 -10.68 12.17 -26.98
CA ALA A 136 -10.95 13.33 -27.83
C ALA A 136 -12.16 14.13 -27.34
N GLU A 137 -13.17 13.43 -26.80
CA GLU A 137 -14.40 14.04 -26.30
C GLU A 137 -14.75 13.55 -24.88
N GLY A 138 -15.35 14.45 -24.10
CA GLY A 138 -15.82 14.18 -22.74
C GLY A 138 -14.97 14.82 -21.64
N LYS A 139 -15.64 15.49 -20.70
CA LYS A 139 -15.03 16.09 -19.51
C LYS A 139 -15.19 15.15 -18.30
N ARG A 140 -14.23 15.18 -17.38
CA ARG A 140 -14.38 14.44 -16.11
C ARG A 140 -15.35 15.20 -15.22
N LEU A 141 -16.19 14.45 -14.52
CA LEU A 141 -17.07 15.01 -13.48
C LEU A 141 -16.24 15.76 -12.44
N ALA A 142 -16.67 16.97 -12.08
CA ALA A 142 -16.04 17.76 -11.02
C ALA A 142 -16.20 17.07 -9.65
N GLY A 143 -15.27 17.31 -8.73
CA GLY A 143 -15.28 16.73 -7.38
C GLY A 143 -14.27 15.59 -7.21
N ARG A 144 -14.74 14.37 -6.93
CA ARG A 144 -13.89 13.18 -6.68
C ARG A 144 -14.01 12.13 -7.78
N PRO A 145 -13.36 12.33 -8.95
CA PRO A 145 -13.28 11.31 -9.99
C PRO A 145 -12.68 9.99 -9.48
N LYS A 146 -13.07 8.88 -10.12
CA LYS A 146 -12.38 7.59 -9.95
C LYS A 146 -10.91 7.71 -10.37
N LEU A 147 -10.01 7.07 -9.61
CA LEU A 147 -8.57 7.06 -9.91
C LEU A 147 -8.31 6.34 -11.24
N ARG A 148 -7.46 6.93 -12.08
CA ARG A 148 -6.87 6.27 -13.25
C ARG A 148 -5.60 5.55 -12.85
N PHE A 149 -5.15 4.65 -13.73
CA PHE A 149 -3.83 4.05 -13.60
C PHE A 149 -2.72 5.11 -13.57
N LYS A 150 -2.78 6.17 -14.40
CA LYS A 150 -1.83 7.30 -14.36
C LYS A 150 -1.74 7.92 -12.96
N ASP A 151 -2.86 8.07 -12.25
CA ASP A 151 -2.89 8.67 -10.91
C ASP A 151 -2.19 7.76 -9.89
N SER A 152 -2.44 6.45 -9.96
CA SER A 152 -1.74 5.44 -9.15
C SER A 152 -0.25 5.40 -9.46
N LEU A 153 0.13 5.45 -10.74
CA LEU A 153 1.54 5.46 -11.16
C LEU A 153 2.26 6.71 -10.64
N LYS A 154 1.66 7.90 -10.75
CA LYS A 154 2.22 9.14 -10.19
C LYS A 154 2.45 9.03 -8.69
N ALA A 155 1.51 8.43 -7.95
CA ALA A 155 1.67 8.19 -6.51
C ALA A 155 2.82 7.20 -6.21
N THR A 156 2.92 6.13 -6.99
CA THR A 156 4.01 5.14 -6.92
C THR A 156 5.37 5.78 -7.19
N LEU A 157 5.51 6.55 -8.27
CA LEU A 157 6.77 7.25 -8.60
C LEU A 157 7.20 8.22 -7.50
N LYS A 158 6.25 8.99 -6.94
CA LYS A 158 6.51 9.86 -5.77
C LYS A 158 6.97 9.05 -4.55
N SER A 159 6.35 7.91 -4.29
CA SER A 159 6.73 7.02 -3.19
C SER A 159 8.11 6.40 -3.38
N LEU A 160 8.53 6.16 -4.62
CA LEU A 160 9.86 5.64 -4.96
C LEU A 160 10.93 6.75 -5.09
N SER A 161 10.57 8.01 -4.90
CA SER A 161 11.44 9.18 -5.16
C SER A 161 11.99 9.25 -6.60
N ILE A 162 11.20 8.81 -7.57
CA ILE A 162 11.53 8.94 -9.00
C ILE A 162 10.89 10.23 -9.53
N PRO A 163 11.61 11.09 -10.27
CA PRO A 163 11.04 12.32 -10.82
C PRO A 163 9.89 11.99 -11.79
N VAL A 164 8.71 12.55 -11.53
CA VAL A 164 7.47 12.24 -12.27
C VAL A 164 7.46 12.82 -13.69
N GLU A 165 8.27 13.85 -13.95
CA GLU A 165 8.35 14.45 -15.29
C GLU A 165 9.34 13.71 -16.19
N ASN A 166 10.47 13.23 -15.64
CA ASN A 166 11.59 12.66 -16.43
C ASN A 166 11.73 11.13 -16.29
N TRP A 167 10.75 10.44 -15.69
CA TRP A 167 10.85 8.99 -15.49
C TRP A 167 10.87 8.21 -16.80
N GLU A 168 10.33 8.77 -17.88
CA GLU A 168 10.27 8.12 -19.19
C GLU A 168 11.65 7.97 -19.84
N ASP A 169 12.48 9.01 -19.73
CA ASP A 169 13.85 9.02 -20.22
C ASP A 169 14.66 7.95 -19.47
N ALA A 170 14.54 7.95 -18.14
CA ALA A 170 15.16 6.95 -17.27
C ALA A 170 14.61 5.53 -17.50
N ALA A 171 13.38 5.40 -18.02
CA ALA A 171 12.78 4.12 -18.35
C ALA A 171 13.25 3.57 -19.70
N THR A 172 13.87 4.38 -20.56
CA THR A 172 14.41 3.95 -21.86
C THR A 172 15.51 2.92 -21.66
N ASP A 173 16.47 3.19 -20.78
CA ASP A 173 17.43 2.17 -20.34
C ASP A 173 16.80 1.22 -19.31
N ARG A 174 16.68 -0.05 -19.71
CA ARG A 174 16.16 -1.12 -18.85
C ARG A 174 17.00 -1.33 -17.59
N HIS A 175 18.33 -1.20 -17.68
CA HIS A 175 19.23 -1.44 -16.55
C HIS A 175 19.15 -0.29 -15.55
N GLN A 176 19.29 0.96 -16.01
CA GLN A 176 19.08 2.15 -15.18
C GLN A 176 17.69 2.14 -14.52
N TRP A 177 16.63 1.85 -15.27
CA TRP A 177 15.27 1.76 -14.73
C TRP A 177 15.16 0.71 -13.61
N ARG A 178 15.71 -0.49 -13.83
CA ARG A 178 15.68 -1.56 -12.84
C ARG A 178 16.40 -1.12 -11.56
N ARG A 179 17.58 -0.49 -11.66
CA ARG A 179 18.31 0.01 -10.48
C ARG A 179 17.51 1.07 -9.73
N LEU A 180 16.97 2.06 -10.44
CA LEU A 180 16.18 3.14 -9.83
C LEU A 180 14.95 2.61 -9.10
N VAL A 181 14.21 1.68 -9.70
CA VAL A 181 13.05 1.07 -9.04
C VAL A 181 13.45 0.26 -7.80
N HIS A 182 14.58 -0.45 -7.83
CA HIS A 182 15.07 -1.18 -6.67
C HIS A 182 15.50 -0.24 -5.53
N GLN A 183 16.32 0.77 -5.82
CA GLN A 183 16.76 1.77 -4.84
C GLN A 183 15.58 2.55 -4.27
N GLY A 184 14.67 3.01 -5.15
CA GLY A 184 13.46 3.72 -4.75
C GLY A 184 12.55 2.87 -3.85
N ALA A 185 12.43 1.57 -4.14
CA ALA A 185 11.63 0.65 -3.33
C ALA A 185 12.22 0.47 -1.92
N GLU A 186 13.54 0.36 -1.80
CA GLU A 186 14.21 0.29 -0.50
C GLU A 186 14.03 1.59 0.30
N LEU A 187 14.18 2.75 -0.34
CA LEU A 187 13.96 4.04 0.29
C LEU A 187 12.50 4.22 0.74
N ALA A 188 11.55 3.81 -0.10
CA ALA A 188 10.12 3.83 0.23
C ALA A 188 9.82 2.95 1.45
N GLU A 189 10.37 1.74 1.50
CA GLU A 189 10.21 0.84 2.63
C GLU A 189 10.82 1.43 3.92
N ARG A 190 12.04 1.94 3.86
CA ARG A 190 12.71 2.60 5.01
C ARG A 190 11.88 3.76 5.54
N ARG A 191 11.35 4.62 4.66
CA ARG A 191 10.45 5.72 5.03
C ARG A 191 9.16 5.23 5.67
N ARG A 192 8.56 4.15 5.15
CA ARG A 192 7.34 3.58 5.74
C ARG A 192 7.61 2.99 7.12
N ILE A 193 8.74 2.32 7.32
CA ILE A 193 9.16 1.78 8.62
C ILE A 193 9.39 2.93 9.61
N SER A 194 10.18 3.95 9.24
CA SER A 194 10.48 5.08 10.14
C SER A 194 9.22 5.85 10.55
N LEU A 195 8.31 6.11 9.60
CA LEU A 195 7.02 6.74 9.89
C LEU A 195 6.15 5.90 10.82
N ALA A 196 6.15 4.57 10.66
CA ALA A 196 5.38 3.67 11.51
C ALA A 196 5.94 3.60 12.94
N VAL A 197 7.27 3.55 13.07
CA VAL A 197 7.99 3.58 14.35
C VAL A 197 7.72 4.89 15.08
N SER A 198 7.95 6.03 14.43
CA SER A 198 7.70 7.36 15.00
C SER A 198 6.24 7.54 15.46
N LYS A 199 5.27 7.06 14.66
CA LYS A 199 3.84 7.09 15.06
C LYS A 199 3.54 6.23 16.29
N ARG A 200 4.22 5.10 16.45
CA ARG A 200 4.08 4.21 17.62
C ARG A 200 4.71 4.84 18.85
N GLU A 201 5.90 5.43 18.71
CA GLU A 201 6.59 6.17 19.78
C GLU A 201 5.76 7.35 20.27
N ALA A 202 5.26 8.18 19.35
CA ALA A 202 4.38 9.29 19.69
C ALA A 202 3.11 8.85 20.44
N ARG A 203 2.57 7.66 20.11
CA ARG A 203 1.42 7.10 20.84
C ARG A 203 1.80 6.68 22.26
N LYS A 204 2.90 5.94 22.40
CA LYS A 204 3.42 5.52 23.71
C LYS A 204 3.78 6.72 24.60
N ALA A 205 4.32 7.79 24.02
CA ALA A 205 4.63 9.02 24.74
C ALA A 205 3.35 9.67 25.29
N ARG A 206 2.27 9.74 24.49
CA ARG A 206 0.96 10.24 24.94
C ARG A 206 0.31 9.39 26.02
N GLU A 207 0.47 8.07 25.94
CA GLU A 207 -0.03 7.14 26.96
C GLU A 207 0.73 7.30 28.29
N LYS A 208 2.05 7.48 28.23
CA LYS A 208 2.90 7.69 29.42
C LYS A 208 2.73 9.06 30.06
N ASN A 209 2.39 10.08 29.27
CA ASN A 209 2.25 11.44 29.78
C ASN A 209 0.93 12.08 29.30
N PRO A 210 -0.20 11.78 29.98
CA PRO A 210 -1.52 12.29 29.61
C PRO A 210 -1.65 13.83 29.66
N SER A 211 -0.77 14.53 30.40
CA SER A 211 -0.76 16.00 30.51
C SER A 211 -0.11 16.71 29.32
N LEU A 212 0.59 16.00 28.43
CA LEU A 212 1.09 16.51 27.14
C LEU A 212 0.02 16.44 26.02
N GLN A 213 -1.23 16.13 26.36
CA GLN A 213 -2.32 16.28 25.38
C GLN A 213 -2.46 17.76 25.03
N PRO A 214 -2.52 18.12 23.72
CA PRO A 214 -2.76 19.49 23.32
C PRO A 214 -4.02 20.00 24.03
N LEU A 215 -3.87 21.08 24.77
CA LEU A 215 -5.01 21.79 25.36
C LEU A 215 -5.99 22.12 24.23
N PRO A 216 -7.31 22.10 24.48
CA PRO A 216 -8.28 22.48 23.45
C PRO A 216 -7.98 23.90 22.92
N GLU A 217 -7.48 24.00 21.70
CA GLU A 217 -7.05 25.29 21.10
C GLU A 217 -8.23 26.16 20.63
N HIS A 218 -9.44 25.60 20.55
CA HIS A 218 -10.57 26.27 19.91
C HIS A 218 -11.76 26.37 20.85
N LYS A 219 -12.07 27.58 21.31
CA LYS A 219 -13.25 27.87 22.13
C LYS A 219 -14.38 28.37 21.25
N CYS A 220 -15.62 27.99 21.59
CA CYS A 220 -16.81 28.59 21.00
C CYS A 220 -17.14 29.91 21.69
N ASP A 221 -17.29 30.97 20.92
CA ASP A 221 -17.59 32.31 21.43
C ASP A 221 -19.00 32.43 22.03
N VAL A 222 -19.93 31.56 21.61
CA VAL A 222 -21.33 31.61 22.05
C VAL A 222 -21.56 30.87 23.37
N CYS A 223 -21.03 29.66 23.51
CA CYS A 223 -21.32 28.80 24.67
C CYS A 223 -20.08 28.40 25.48
N GLY A 224 -18.91 28.94 25.14
CA GLY A 224 -17.66 28.68 25.85
C GLY A 224 -17.12 27.25 25.76
N ARG A 225 -17.74 26.35 24.97
CA ARG A 225 -17.28 24.96 24.82
C ARG A 225 -15.94 24.91 24.10
N CYS A 226 -15.06 24.03 24.60
CA CYS A 226 -13.71 23.85 24.10
C CYS A 226 -13.62 22.64 23.16
N PHE A 227 -13.03 22.85 22.00
CA PHE A 227 -12.86 21.87 20.94
C PHE A 227 -11.37 21.65 20.65
N ARG A 228 -11.01 20.38 20.40
CA ARG A 228 -9.64 19.98 20.07
C ARG A 228 -9.26 20.18 18.59
N ALA A 229 -10.24 20.49 17.74
CA ALA A 229 -10.04 20.68 16.32
C ALA A 229 -10.99 21.74 15.76
N ARG A 230 -10.48 22.58 14.85
CA ARG A 230 -11.26 23.64 14.20
C ARG A 230 -12.52 23.13 13.50
N ILE A 231 -12.48 21.93 12.94
CA ILE A 231 -13.65 21.29 12.30
C ILE A 231 -14.76 21.02 13.32
N GLY A 232 -14.40 20.60 14.55
CA GLY A 232 -15.36 20.40 15.64
C GLY A 232 -16.01 21.71 16.07
N LEU A 233 -15.21 22.78 16.20
CA LEU A 233 -15.74 24.12 16.46
C LEU A 233 -16.68 24.59 15.33
N VAL A 234 -16.29 24.44 14.05
CA VAL A 234 -17.09 24.87 12.90
C VAL A 234 -18.41 24.07 12.78
N SER A 235 -18.39 22.78 13.09
CA SER A 235 -19.62 21.98 13.12
C SER A 235 -20.53 22.40 14.27
N HIS A 236 -19.95 22.79 15.40
CA HIS A 236 -20.70 23.23 16.57
C HIS A 236 -21.23 24.66 16.45
N THR A 237 -20.50 25.59 15.83
CA THR A 237 -21.02 26.95 15.61
C THR A 237 -22.22 27.00 14.66
N ARG A 238 -22.43 25.94 13.87
CA ARG A 238 -23.67 25.77 13.07
C ARG A 238 -24.90 25.50 13.92
N THR A 239 -24.75 24.91 15.12
CA THR A 239 -25.90 24.66 16.02
C THR A 239 -26.34 25.91 16.80
N HIS A 240 -25.60 27.02 16.68
CA HIS A 240 -25.94 28.32 17.27
C HIS A 240 -26.52 29.31 16.23
N LYS A 241 -26.67 28.87 14.97
CA LYS A 241 -27.14 29.70 13.85
C LYS A 241 -28.61 29.45 13.48
N ASP A 242 -29.33 28.73 14.33
CA ASP A 242 -30.79 28.61 14.31
C ASP A 242 -31.37 29.41 15.48
#